data_AF-I0W946-F1
#
_entry.id   AF-I0W946-F1
#
_cell.length_a   1.000
_cell.length_b   1.000
_cell.length_c   1.000
_cell.angle_alpha   90.00
_cell.angle_beta   90.00
_cell.angle_gamma   90.00
#
_symmetry.space_group_name_H-M   'P 1'
#
loop_
_entity.id
_entity.type
_entity.pdbx_description
1 polymer ?
#
loop_
_entity_poly.entity_id
_entity_poly.type
_entity_poly.pdbx_seq_one_letter_code
_entity_poly.pdbx_strand_id
1 'polypeptide(L)'
;MGREDFRPIVDELVVVTAASGGLGAIIALQVAGGSSAGTLHAAVALIGVFLAWAALHPMYAARYAFLYYEESGPETTTGGIDFNSTAPPAFRDFFYFSYNLGMTYQVSDTDVSSPEIRAVALRHCLLSYVFGAVILATTINLVAGILTR
;
A
#
# COMPACT_ATOMS: atom_id res chain seq x y z
N MET A 1 -7.76 -29.79 -2.11
CA MET A 1 -7.54 -28.38 -2.52
C MET A 1 -6.04 -28.21 -2.65
N GLY A 2 -5.54 -27.96 -3.86
CA GLY A 2 -4.11 -27.72 -4.04
C GLY A 2 -3.71 -26.51 -3.21
N ARG A 3 -2.59 -26.59 -2.49
CA ARG A 3 -1.93 -25.39 -1.99
C ARG A 3 -1.65 -24.54 -3.23
N GLU A 4 -2.44 -23.50 -3.45
CA GLU A 4 -1.99 -22.42 -4.30
C GLU A 4 -0.67 -21.97 -3.67
N ASP A 5 0.42 -22.01 -4.45
CA ASP A 5 1.72 -21.58 -3.99
C ASP A 5 1.66 -20.06 -3.80
N PHE A 6 1.16 -19.62 -2.64
CA PHE A 6 1.22 -18.24 -2.23
C PHE A 6 2.71 -17.89 -2.05
N ARG A 7 3.23 -17.05 -2.96
CA ARG A 7 4.63 -16.64 -2.97
C ARG A 7 4.68 -15.14 -2.67
N PRO A 8 4.52 -14.73 -1.40
CA PRO A 8 4.28 -13.34 -1.03
C PRO A 8 5.33 -12.34 -1.53
N ILE A 9 6.58 -12.79 -1.71
CA ILE A 9 7.66 -11.98 -2.28
C ILE A 9 7.47 -11.79 -3.80
N VAL A 10 7.09 -12.83 -4.53
CA VAL A 10 6.86 -12.75 -5.99
C VAL A 10 5.66 -11.84 -6.25
N ASP A 11 4.58 -12.03 -5.50
CA ASP A 11 3.37 -11.22 -5.63
C ASP A 11 3.66 -9.73 -5.30
N GLU A 12 4.41 -9.47 -4.22
CA GLU A 12 4.89 -8.12 -3.88
C GLU A 12 5.71 -7.52 -5.02
N LEU A 13 6.70 -8.24 -5.55
CA LEU A 13 7.55 -7.74 -6.63
C LEU A 13 6.77 -7.42 -7.90
N VAL A 14 5.82 -8.28 -8.28
CA VAL A 14 4.96 -8.07 -9.46
C VAL A 14 4.11 -6.83 -9.28
N VAL A 15 3.40 -6.71 -8.15
CA VAL A 15 2.51 -5.58 -7.87
C VAL A 15 3.29 -4.27 -7.78
N VAL A 16 4.41 -4.26 -7.03
CA VAL A 16 5.24 -3.07 -6.86
C VAL A 16 5.86 -2.64 -8.19
N THR A 17 6.38 -3.57 -8.99
CA THR A 17 6.96 -3.23 -10.30
C THR A 17 5.91 -2.67 -11.25
N ALA A 18 4.73 -3.29 -11.32
CA ALA A 18 3.64 -2.80 -12.15
C ALA A 18 3.17 -1.39 -11.70
N ALA A 19 3.01 -1.20 -10.38
CA ALA A 19 2.57 0.08 -9.82
C ALA A 19 3.63 1.19 -10.01
N SER A 20 4.91 0.90 -9.78
CA SER A 20 6.00 1.84 -10.03
C SER A 20 6.21 2.14 -11.52
N GLY A 21 6.00 1.16 -12.41
CA GLY A 21 6.01 1.38 -13.85
C GLY A 21 4.89 2.31 -14.31
N GLY A 22 3.67 2.10 -13.80
CA GLY A 22 2.53 3.00 -14.03
C GLY A 22 2.79 4.41 -13.50
N LEU A 23 3.40 4.52 -12.32
CA LEU A 23 3.82 5.80 -11.74
C LEU A 23 4.82 6.53 -12.61
N GLY A 24 5.86 5.83 -13.08
CA GLY A 24 6.88 6.38 -13.98
C GLY A 24 6.29 6.86 -15.31
N ALA A 25 5.34 6.11 -15.88
CA ALA A 25 4.62 6.51 -17.08
C ALA A 25 3.80 7.79 -16.87
N ILE A 26 3.09 7.89 -15.74
CA ILE A 26 2.31 9.08 -15.38
C ILE A 26 3.21 10.31 -15.22
N ILE A 27 4.34 10.17 -14.52
CA ILE A 27 5.31 11.24 -14.35
C ILE A 27 5.89 11.67 -15.70
N ALA A 28 6.27 10.71 -16.56
CA ALA A 28 6.82 11.00 -17.89
C ALA A 28 5.81 11.74 -18.77
N LEU A 29 4.53 11.34 -18.76
CA LEU A 29 3.46 12.02 -19.49
C LEU A 29 3.25 13.46 -19.01
N GLN A 30 3.31 13.70 -17.69
CA GLN A 30 3.19 15.05 -17.12
C GLN A 30 4.37 15.95 -17.52
N VAL A 31 5.59 15.43 -17.48
CA VAL A 31 6.79 16.16 -17.89
C VAL A 31 6.77 16.46 -19.40
N ALA A 32 6.39 15.49 -20.23
CA ALA A 32 6.32 15.64 -21.68
C ALA A 32 5.20 16.59 -22.13
N GLY A 33 4.06 16.61 -21.42
CA GLY A 33 2.91 17.47 -21.74
C GLY A 33 3.13 18.96 -21.43
N GLY A 34 4.10 19.29 -20.58
CA GLY A 34 4.38 20.68 -20.17
C GLY A 34 3.14 21.42 -19.64
N SER A 35 3.11 22.75 -19.79
CA SER A 35 1.98 23.61 -19.39
C SER A 35 0.67 23.34 -20.16
N SER A 36 0.74 22.51 -21.20
CA SER A 36 -0.40 22.14 -22.06
C SER A 36 -1.13 20.87 -21.61
N ALA A 37 -0.60 20.16 -20.60
CA ALA A 37 -1.27 19.00 -20.02
C ALA A 37 -2.67 19.40 -19.55
N GLY A 38 -3.69 18.91 -20.25
CA GLY A 38 -5.08 19.27 -19.97
C GLY A 38 -5.50 18.85 -18.56
N THR A 39 -6.42 19.59 -17.92
CA THR A 39 -7.02 19.20 -16.62
C THR A 39 -7.50 17.74 -16.60
N LEU A 40 -8.00 17.23 -17.73
CA LEU A 40 -8.39 15.83 -17.88
C LEU A 40 -7.20 14.86 -17.74
N HIS A 41 -6.05 15.15 -18.34
CA HIS A 41 -4.86 14.32 -18.22
C HIS A 41 -4.36 14.27 -16.77
N ALA A 42 -4.32 15.42 -16.11
CA ALA A 42 -3.91 15.49 -14.71
C ALA A 42 -4.91 14.79 -13.76
N ALA A 43 -6.21 14.86 -14.04
CA ALA A 43 -7.22 14.11 -13.28
C ALA A 43 -7.11 12.60 -13.47
N VAL A 44 -6.94 12.12 -14.71
CA VAL A 44 -6.74 10.69 -15.01
C VAL A 44 -5.46 10.18 -14.36
N ALA A 45 -4.37 10.95 -14.43
CA ALA A 45 -3.12 10.65 -13.74
C ALA A 45 -3.33 10.51 -12.23
N LEU A 46 -3.99 11.48 -11.60
CA LEU A 46 -4.26 11.46 -10.16
C LEU A 46 -5.07 10.22 -9.75
N ILE A 47 -6.14 9.90 -10.49
CA ILE A 47 -6.96 8.71 -10.24
C ILE A 47 -6.12 7.43 -10.40
N GLY A 48 -5.30 7.36 -11.45
CA GLY A 48 -4.44 6.20 -11.71
C GLY A 48 -3.44 5.95 -10.57
N VAL A 49 -2.74 7.00 -10.12
CA VAL A 49 -1.80 6.88 -9.00
C VAL A 49 -2.53 6.51 -7.71
N PHE A 50 -3.69 7.13 -7.45
CA PHE A 50 -4.50 6.82 -6.26
C PHE A 50 -4.96 5.36 -6.25
N LEU A 51 -5.45 4.83 -7.37
CA LEU A 51 -5.87 3.43 -7.46
C LEU A 51 -4.68 2.46 -7.31
N ALA A 52 -3.52 2.80 -7.86
CA ALA A 52 -2.30 2.02 -7.69
C ALA A 52 -1.86 1.97 -6.22
N TRP A 53 -1.88 3.12 -5.52
CA TRP A 53 -1.63 3.20 -4.09
C TRP A 53 -2.65 2.37 -3.29
N ALA A 54 -3.95 2.54 -3.57
CA ALA A 54 -5.01 1.85 -2.86
C ALA A 54 -4.93 0.32 -3.03
N ALA A 55 -4.48 -0.18 -4.18
CA ALA A 55 -4.32 -1.60 -4.46
C ALA A 55 -3.16 -2.27 -3.68
N LEU A 56 -2.20 -1.49 -3.17
CA LEU A 56 -1.13 -2.04 -2.32
C LEU A 56 -1.68 -2.60 -1.01
N HIS A 57 -2.68 -1.95 -0.42
CA HIS A 57 -3.14 -2.28 0.92
C HIS A 57 -3.87 -3.63 1.02
N PRO A 58 -4.75 -4.03 0.07
CA PRO A 58 -5.29 -5.39 0.03
C PRO A 58 -4.21 -6.48 -0.09
N MET A 59 -3.19 -6.25 -0.92
CA MET A 59 -2.06 -7.19 -1.07
C MET A 59 -1.28 -7.35 0.24
N TYR A 60 -0.95 -6.24 0.91
CA TYR A 60 -0.29 -6.28 2.21
C TYR A 60 -1.19 -6.86 3.31
N ALA A 61 -2.50 -6.61 3.29
CA ALA A 61 -3.45 -7.21 4.22
C ALA A 61 -3.44 -8.75 4.11
N ALA A 62 -3.46 -9.27 2.88
CA ALA A 62 -3.33 -10.72 2.64
C ALA A 62 -2.00 -11.25 3.16
N ARG A 63 -0.90 -10.52 2.94
CA ARG A 63 0.43 -10.90 3.45
C ARG A 63 0.51 -10.90 4.97
N TYR A 64 -0.06 -9.91 5.64
CA TYR A 64 -0.09 -9.88 7.10
C TYR A 64 -0.93 -11.02 7.67
N ALA A 65 -2.08 -11.33 7.06
CA ALA A 65 -2.88 -12.48 7.46
C ALA A 65 -2.09 -13.79 7.29
N PHE A 66 -1.39 -13.96 6.16
CA PHE A 66 -0.56 -15.13 5.91
C PHE A 66 0.53 -15.31 6.99
N LEU A 67 1.33 -14.25 7.24
CA LEU A 67 2.39 -14.30 8.26
C LEU A 67 1.81 -14.53 9.66
N TYR A 68 0.69 -13.89 9.97
CA TYR A 68 0.03 -14.06 11.26
C TYR A 68 -0.35 -15.51 11.53
N TYR A 69 -1.00 -16.16 10.56
CA TYR A 69 -1.42 -17.55 10.73
C TYR A 69 -0.28 -18.57 10.51
N GLU A 70 0.80 -18.21 9.81
CA GLU A 70 2.01 -19.04 9.70
C GLU A 70 2.80 -19.07 11.02
N GLU A 71 2.93 -17.92 11.68
CA GLU A 71 3.65 -17.78 12.96
C GLU A 71 2.80 -18.19 14.17
N SER A 72 1.49 -18.37 13.99
CA SER A 72 0.57 -18.91 15.00
C SER A 72 0.71 -20.43 15.12
N GLY A 73 1.60 -20.88 16.00
CA GLY A 73 1.82 -22.28 16.35
C GLY A 73 1.26 -22.64 17.73
N PRO A 74 1.44 -23.91 18.17
CA PRO A 74 0.96 -24.38 19.48
C PRO A 74 1.48 -23.58 20.69
N GLU A 75 2.61 -22.88 20.54
CA GLU A 75 3.26 -22.11 21.61
C GLU A 75 3.11 -20.58 21.47
N THR A 76 2.59 -20.08 20.35
CA THR A 76 2.51 -18.63 20.06
C THR A 76 1.06 -18.18 19.91
N THR A 77 0.59 -17.34 20.84
CA THR A 77 -0.81 -16.94 20.94
C THR A 77 -1.25 -15.84 19.98
N THR A 78 -0.32 -15.04 19.44
CA THR A 78 -0.66 -13.78 18.73
C THR A 78 -0.11 -13.65 17.32
N GLY A 79 0.49 -14.68 16.72
CA GLY A 79 0.94 -14.62 15.32
C GLY A 79 1.83 -13.42 14.95
N GLY A 80 2.46 -12.74 15.92
CA GLY A 80 3.28 -11.56 15.66
C GLY A 80 2.55 -10.21 15.60
N ILE A 81 1.22 -10.15 15.70
CA ILE A 81 0.40 -8.91 15.72
C ILE A 81 -0.63 -8.97 16.84
N ASP A 82 -0.60 -8.02 17.78
CA ASP A 82 -1.61 -7.90 18.83
C ASP A 82 -2.66 -6.85 18.46
N PHE A 83 -3.86 -7.31 18.11
CA PHE A 83 -5.01 -6.47 17.77
C PHE A 83 -5.77 -5.94 19.00
N ASN A 84 -5.23 -6.08 20.22
CA ASN A 84 -5.84 -5.64 21.47
C ASN A 84 -7.26 -6.20 21.69
N SER A 85 -7.47 -7.45 21.26
CA SER A 85 -8.75 -8.14 21.31
C SER A 85 -8.57 -9.60 21.72
N THR A 86 -9.50 -10.13 22.51
CA THR A 86 -9.55 -11.56 22.86
C THR A 86 -10.22 -12.41 21.79
N ALA A 87 -10.95 -11.78 20.85
CA ALA A 87 -11.53 -12.48 19.72
C ALA A 87 -10.44 -12.74 18.66
N PRO A 88 -10.45 -13.91 18.00
CA PRO A 88 -9.56 -14.16 16.87
C PRO A 88 -9.75 -13.09 15.80
N PRO A 89 -8.66 -12.56 15.20
CA PRO A 89 -8.77 -11.53 14.18
C PRO A 89 -9.48 -12.08 12.95
N ALA A 90 -10.33 -11.25 12.35
CA ALA A 90 -10.92 -11.47 11.05
C ALA A 90 -10.08 -10.78 9.98
N PHE A 91 -10.30 -11.13 8.71
CA PHE A 91 -9.55 -10.54 7.59
C PHE A 91 -9.61 -8.99 7.55
N ARG A 92 -10.72 -8.41 8.05
CA ARG A 92 -10.91 -6.96 8.16
C ARG A 92 -9.88 -6.28 9.09
N ASP A 93 -9.37 -6.99 10.09
CA ASP A 93 -8.41 -6.44 11.05
C ASP A 93 -7.05 -6.27 10.38
N PHE A 94 -6.68 -7.19 9.48
CA PHE A 94 -5.51 -7.03 8.62
C PHE A 94 -5.67 -5.92 7.58
N PHE A 95 -6.89 -5.71 7.06
CA PHE A 95 -7.20 -4.55 6.23
C PHE A 95 -7.03 -3.24 7.02
N TYR A 96 -7.59 -3.17 8.22
CA TYR A 96 -7.43 -2.03 9.12
C TYR A 96 -5.94 -1.72 9.37
N PHE A 97 -5.16 -2.74 9.73
CA PHE A 97 -3.73 -2.60 9.96
C PHE A 97 -2.98 -2.13 8.71
N SER A 98 -3.26 -2.74 7.56
CA SER A 98 -2.64 -2.41 6.28
C SER A 98 -2.94 -0.98 5.84
N TYR A 99 -4.21 -0.57 5.84
CA TYR A 99 -4.59 0.78 5.44
C TYR A 99 -4.06 1.85 6.39
N ASN A 100 -4.04 1.61 7.70
CA ASN A 100 -3.44 2.57 8.64
C ASN A 100 -1.94 2.76 8.35
N LEU A 101 -1.17 1.69 8.16
CA LEU A 101 0.22 1.82 7.74
C LEU A 101 0.36 2.57 6.40
N GLY A 102 -0.55 2.37 5.46
CA GLY A 102 -0.53 3.04 4.17
C GLY A 102 -0.87 4.54 4.23
N MET A 103 -1.81 4.92 5.10
CA MET A 103 -2.34 6.28 5.20
C MET A 103 -1.58 7.16 6.20
N THR A 104 -1.15 6.58 7.32
CA THR A 104 -0.59 7.31 8.46
C THR A 104 0.78 6.81 8.89
N TYR A 105 1.27 5.73 8.27
CA TYR A 105 2.56 5.10 8.54
C TYR A 105 2.70 4.51 9.95
N GLN A 106 1.60 4.39 10.70
CA GLN A 106 1.55 3.75 12.00
C GLN A 106 0.14 3.22 12.31
N VAL A 107 0.06 2.26 13.24
CA VAL A 107 -1.19 1.82 13.86
C VAL A 107 -1.02 2.03 15.35
N SER A 108 -1.86 2.85 15.98
CA SER A 108 -1.66 3.27 17.37
C SER A 108 -2.16 2.27 18.41
N ASP A 109 -3.04 1.36 17.99
CA ASP A 109 -3.77 0.41 18.82
C ASP A 109 -3.48 -1.04 18.40
N THR A 110 -2.35 -1.30 17.75
CA THR A 110 -1.94 -2.66 17.37
C THR A 110 -0.43 -2.78 17.46
N ASP A 111 0.05 -3.72 18.27
CA ASP A 111 1.49 -3.94 18.48
C ASP A 111 2.03 -5.04 17.56
N VAL A 112 3.24 -4.85 17.04
CA VAL A 112 3.93 -5.82 16.17
C VAL A 112 5.12 -6.44 16.89
N SER A 113 4.96 -7.67 17.37
CA SER A 113 6.00 -8.40 18.10
C SER A 113 6.97 -9.14 17.18
N SER A 114 6.53 -9.58 16.00
CA SER A 114 7.35 -10.33 15.04
C SER A 114 8.35 -9.45 14.27
N PRO A 115 9.67 -9.74 14.31
CA PRO A 115 10.67 -9.05 13.51
C PRO A 115 10.42 -9.15 12.00
N GLU A 116 9.87 -10.27 11.53
CA GLU A 116 9.55 -10.48 10.12
C GLU A 116 8.42 -9.54 9.67
N ILE A 117 7.35 -9.46 10.46
CA ILE A 117 6.23 -8.56 10.19
C ILE A 117 6.69 -7.11 10.22
N ARG A 118 7.58 -6.72 11.15
CA ARG A 118 8.18 -5.36 11.16
C ARG A 118 8.95 -5.05 9.88
N ALA A 119 9.69 -6.01 9.33
CA ALA A 119 10.41 -5.81 8.07
C ALA A 119 9.45 -5.63 6.87
N VAL A 120 8.31 -6.34 6.88
CA VAL A 120 7.24 -6.15 5.88
C VAL A 120 6.58 -4.79 6.05
N ALA A 121 6.26 -4.39 7.27
CA ALA A 121 5.66 -3.09 7.58
C ALA A 121 6.55 -1.93 7.14
N LEU A 122 7.87 -2.02 7.35
CA LEU A 122 8.82 -1.02 6.87
C LEU A 122 8.75 -0.86 5.35
N ARG A 123 8.76 -1.96 4.58
CA ARG A 123 8.65 -1.91 3.11
C ARG A 123 7.32 -1.30 2.68
N HIS A 124 6.22 -1.73 3.30
CA HIS A 124 4.89 -1.21 3.02
C HIS A 124 4.79 0.31 3.27
N CYS A 125 5.30 0.80 4.40
CA CYS A 125 5.31 2.22 4.72
C CYS A 125 6.17 3.03 3.74
N LEU A 126 7.39 2.56 3.41
CA LEU A 126 8.27 3.24 2.45
C LEU A 126 7.63 3.34 1.06
N LEU A 127 7.03 2.26 0.58
CA LEU A 127 6.30 2.26 -0.69
C LEU A 127 5.10 3.20 -0.64
N SER A 128 4.27 3.10 0.39
CA SER A 128 3.10 3.96 0.57
C SER A 128 3.47 5.43 0.62
N TYR A 129 4.60 5.77 1.27
CA TYR A 129 5.11 7.13 1.33
C TYR A 129 5.48 7.68 -0.05
N VAL A 130 6.18 6.90 -0.89
CA VAL A 130 6.54 7.31 -2.26
C VAL A 130 5.29 7.58 -3.09
N PHE A 131 4.30 6.67 -3.05
CA PHE A 131 3.03 6.87 -3.75
C PHE A 131 2.27 8.09 -3.22
N GLY A 132 2.19 8.26 -1.89
CA GLY A 132 1.56 9.41 -1.25
C GLY A 132 2.21 10.74 -1.68
N ALA A 133 3.53 10.79 -1.77
CA ALA A 133 4.26 11.97 -2.25
C ALA A 133 3.91 12.31 -3.71
N VAL A 134 3.79 11.30 -4.59
CA VAL A 134 3.41 11.54 -5.99
C VAL A 134 1.93 11.94 -6.13
N ILE A 135 1.03 11.37 -5.32
CA ILE A 135 -0.37 11.80 -5.26
C ILE A 135 -0.43 13.29 -4.89
N LEU A 136 0.32 13.70 -3.87
CA LEU A 136 0.38 15.10 -3.43
C LEU A 136 0.93 16.00 -4.53
N ALA A 137 2.06 15.64 -5.15
CA ALA A 137 2.65 16.42 -6.24
C ALA A 137 1.71 16.54 -7.46
N THR A 138 1.05 15.44 -7.84
CA THR A 138 0.07 15.43 -8.95
C THR A 138 -1.14 16.30 -8.62
N THR A 139 -1.61 16.27 -7.38
CA THR A 139 -2.71 17.11 -6.90
C THR A 139 -2.34 18.59 -6.96
N ILE A 140 -1.14 18.97 -6.51
CA ILE A 140 -0.65 20.35 -6.60
C ILE A 140 -0.62 20.82 -8.05
N ASN A 141 -0.05 20.00 -8.96
CA ASN A 141 0.01 20.34 -10.38
C ASN A 141 -1.38 20.50 -11.00
N LEU A 142 -2.34 19.62 -10.65
CA LEU A 142 -3.72 19.72 -11.11
C LEU A 142 -4.37 21.02 -10.65
N VAL A 143 -4.26 21.34 -9.36
CA VAL A 143 -4.85 22.57 -8.80
C VAL A 143 -4.21 23.82 -9.40
N ALA A 144 -2.89 23.86 -9.51
CA ALA A 144 -2.17 24.96 -10.16
C ALA A 144 -2.67 25.16 -11.61
N GLY A 145 -2.77 24.09 -12.39
CA GLY A 145 -3.25 24.13 -13.77
C GLY A 145 -4.72 24.54 -13.92
N ILE A 146 -5.55 24.38 -12.89
CA ILE A 146 -6.93 24.91 -12.86
C ILE A 146 -6.91 26.41 -12.56
N LEU A 147 -6.10 26.85 -11.61
CA LEU A 147 -6.06 28.24 -11.13
C LEU A 147 -5.31 29.20 -12.07
N THR A 148 -4.34 28.71 -12.83
CA THR A 148 -3.54 29.52 -13.78
C THR A 148 -4.13 29.55 -15.19
N ARG A 149 -5.32 28.98 -15.39
CA ARG A 149 -6.07 29.06 -16.65
C ARG A 149 -6.95 30.29 -16.72
#